data_AF-W9V6P2-F1
#
_entry.id   AF-W9V6P2-F1
#
_cell.length_a   1.000
_cell.length_b   1.000
_cell.length_c   1.000
_cell.angle_alpha   90.00
_cell.angle_beta   90.00
_cell.angle_gamma   90.00
#
_symmetry.space_group_name_H-M   'P 1'
#
loop_
_entity.id
_entity.type
_entity.pdbx_description
1 polymer ?
#
loop_
_entity_poly.entity_id
_entity_poly.type
_entity_poly.pdbx_seq_one_letter_code
_entity_poly.pdbx_strand_id
1 'polypeptide(L)'
;MTKNMKPSLTAVLLGSAIALASGSATAHTLYSENGTELNLDIEAVFGVFSSKKNYQPNSKGGGSDWQEGYIKYGFSGQHAYSGSNASVYGGLNLVSTATWGDGDAAGLTSGKESKTDLEDAYLGWRSGDLFPALGQDGLDISFGRQSFSIGDGFLINGDALNLGDGLDPELNRGGAYWLAGRQAFDRTAIVRVGGDEGVRLICFG
;
A
#
# COMPACT_ATOMS: atom_id res chain seq x y z
N MET A 1 57.05 -33.39 -9.16
CA MET A 1 55.71 -33.91 -9.49
C MET A 1 54.69 -32.85 -9.08
N THR A 2 54.42 -31.90 -9.98
CA THR A 2 53.58 -30.71 -9.74
C THR A 2 52.11 -31.06 -9.96
N LYS A 3 51.30 -30.88 -8.91
CA LYS A 3 49.87 -31.17 -8.92
C LYS A 3 49.14 -29.95 -9.49
N ASN A 4 48.73 -30.02 -10.76
CA ASN A 4 47.94 -28.96 -11.40
C ASN A 4 46.53 -28.92 -10.82
N MET A 5 46.24 -27.92 -9.99
CA MET A 5 44.88 -27.54 -9.59
C MET A 5 44.20 -26.85 -10.78
N LYS A 6 43.09 -27.42 -11.28
CA LYS A 6 42.21 -26.73 -12.23
C LYS A 6 41.31 -25.78 -11.44
N PRO A 7 41.18 -24.50 -11.83
CA PRO A 7 40.20 -23.60 -11.23
C PRO A 7 38.81 -24.00 -11.72
N SER A 8 37.93 -24.38 -10.78
CA SER A 8 36.50 -24.51 -11.06
C SER A 8 35.90 -23.11 -11.08
N LEU A 9 35.55 -22.62 -12.28
CA LEU A 9 34.72 -21.42 -12.44
C LEU A 9 33.31 -21.75 -11.98
N THR A 10 33.00 -21.43 -10.72
CA THR A 10 31.63 -21.34 -10.23
C THR A 10 30.98 -20.14 -10.92
N ALA A 11 30.27 -20.37 -12.02
CA ALA A 11 29.47 -19.35 -12.67
C ALA A 11 28.28 -19.00 -11.76
N VAL A 12 28.40 -17.87 -11.05
CA VAL A 12 27.26 -17.24 -10.37
C VAL A 12 26.37 -16.66 -11.46
N LEU A 13 25.38 -17.43 -11.92
CA LEU A 13 24.32 -16.94 -12.79
C LEU A 13 23.35 -16.13 -11.92
N LEU A 14 23.45 -14.80 -11.97
CA LEU A 14 22.39 -13.91 -11.47
C LEU A 14 21.11 -14.22 -12.26
N GLY A 15 20.07 -14.71 -11.57
CA GLY A 15 18.74 -14.86 -12.14
C GLY A 15 18.11 -13.49 -12.38
N SER A 16 17.65 -13.24 -13.60
CA SER A 16 16.95 -12.01 -13.99
C SER A 16 15.43 -12.21 -13.87
N ALA A 17 14.78 -11.43 -13.01
CA ALA A 17 13.33 -11.25 -13.01
C ALA A 17 12.97 -10.02 -13.85
N ILE A 18 11.91 -10.10 -14.66
CA ILE A 18 11.39 -8.96 -15.43
C ILE A 18 10.00 -8.65 -14.89
N ALA A 19 9.77 -7.39 -14.55
CA ALA A 19 8.49 -6.88 -14.09
C ALA A 19 8.08 -5.71 -14.99
N LEU A 20 6.82 -5.72 -15.43
CA LEU A 20 6.16 -4.57 -16.05
C LEU A 20 4.90 -4.28 -15.24
N ALA A 21 4.82 -3.10 -14.63
CA ALA A 21 3.66 -2.66 -13.88
C ALA A 21 3.17 -1.31 -14.41
N SER A 22 1.84 -1.15 -14.46
CA SER A 22 1.17 0.10 -14.83
C SER A 22 0.10 0.42 -13.81
N GLY A 23 0.05 1.67 -13.35
CA GLY A 23 -0.92 2.15 -12.39
C GLY A 23 -1.66 3.39 -12.88
N SER A 24 -2.90 3.55 -12.44
CA SER A 24 -3.69 4.77 -12.58
C SER A 24 -4.36 5.10 -11.25
N ALA A 25 -4.27 6.35 -10.81
CA ALA A 25 -5.03 6.87 -9.68
C ALA A 25 -5.85 8.08 -10.16
N THR A 26 -7.14 8.08 -9.85
CA THR A 26 -8.07 9.15 -10.21
C THR A 26 -9.02 9.42 -9.06
N ALA A 27 -9.17 10.69 -8.70
CA ALA A 27 -10.24 11.17 -7.83
C ALA A 27 -11.22 11.98 -8.69
N HIS A 28 -12.51 11.65 -8.62
CA HIS A 28 -13.56 12.35 -9.35
C HIS A 28 -14.52 13.02 -8.36
N THR A 29 -14.60 14.35 -8.41
CA THR A 29 -15.49 15.12 -7.54
C THR A 29 -16.95 14.90 -7.89
N LEU A 30 -17.69 14.31 -6.95
CA LEU A 30 -19.11 14.05 -7.05
C LEU A 30 -19.96 15.23 -6.57
N TYR A 31 -19.46 15.94 -5.55
CA TYR A 31 -20.12 17.09 -4.97
C TYR A 31 -19.08 18.10 -4.47
N SER A 32 -19.31 19.39 -4.74
CA SER A 32 -18.46 20.46 -4.25
C SER A 32 -19.27 21.75 -4.11
N GLU A 33 -19.78 22.01 -2.91
CA GLU A 33 -20.52 23.24 -2.59
C GLU A 33 -20.38 23.61 -1.11
N ASN A 34 -20.38 24.92 -0.83
CA ASN A 34 -20.41 25.48 0.54
C ASN A 34 -19.35 24.89 1.49
N GLY A 35 -18.11 24.75 0.99
CA GLY A 35 -17.00 24.18 1.76
C GLY A 35 -17.04 22.66 1.91
N THR A 36 -18.04 21.98 1.35
CA THR A 36 -18.15 20.52 1.33
C THR A 36 -17.59 19.98 0.04
N GLU A 37 -16.80 18.92 0.10
CA GLU A 37 -16.34 18.16 -1.05
C GLU A 37 -16.53 16.67 -0.80
N LEU A 38 -17.00 15.95 -1.82
CA LEU A 38 -17.10 14.49 -1.84
C LEU A 38 -16.54 13.99 -3.16
N ASN A 39 -15.64 13.03 -3.08
CA ASN A 39 -14.93 12.44 -4.20
C ASN A 39 -15.19 10.94 -4.28
N LEU A 40 -15.26 10.41 -5.51
CA LEU A 40 -15.07 9.01 -5.83
C LEU A 40 -13.59 8.78 -6.11
N ASP A 41 -12.97 7.91 -5.34
CA ASP A 41 -11.55 7.59 -5.47
C ASP A 41 -11.40 6.22 -6.09
N ILE A 42 -10.56 6.12 -7.12
CA ILE A 42 -10.22 4.85 -7.78
C ILE A 42 -8.72 4.83 -8.05
N GLU A 43 -8.06 3.78 -7.61
CA GLU A 43 -6.68 3.47 -7.93
C GLU A 43 -6.59 2.02 -8.39
N ALA A 44 -5.94 1.75 -9.51
CA ALA A 44 -5.75 0.40 -10.00
C ALA A 44 -4.33 0.22 -10.50
N VAL A 45 -3.73 -0.92 -10.17
CA VAL A 45 -2.41 -1.32 -10.66
C VAL A 45 -2.48 -2.75 -11.15
N PHE A 46 -1.84 -2.99 -12.28
CA PHE A 46 -1.68 -4.32 -12.85
C PHE A 46 -0.22 -4.55 -13.20
N GLY A 47 0.27 -5.76 -12.98
CA GLY A 47 1.63 -6.17 -13.25
C GLY A 47 1.73 -7.55 -13.88
N VAL A 48 2.68 -7.70 -14.79
CA VAL A 48 3.08 -8.99 -15.37
C VAL A 48 4.52 -9.25 -14.99
N PHE A 49 4.78 -10.46 -14.53
CA PHE A 49 6.05 -10.85 -13.95
C PHE A 49 6.52 -12.18 -14.51
N SER A 50 7.83 -12.31 -14.66
CA SER A 50 8.49 -13.53 -15.09
C SER A 50 9.78 -13.72 -14.32
N SER A 51 10.01 -14.96 -13.87
CA SER A 51 11.28 -15.41 -13.31
C SER A 51 11.72 -16.69 -13.98
N LYS A 52 12.99 -16.78 -14.36
CA LYS A 52 13.59 -18.02 -14.89
C LYS A 52 13.86 -19.07 -13.81
N LYS A 53 13.71 -18.71 -12.54
CA LYS A 53 14.05 -19.54 -11.38
C LYS A 53 12.99 -19.42 -10.28
N ASN A 54 12.59 -20.55 -9.74
CA ASN A 54 11.76 -20.64 -8.53
C ASN A 54 12.66 -20.86 -7.31
N TYR A 55 12.43 -20.06 -6.27
CA TYR A 55 13.23 -19.94 -5.06
C TYR A 55 12.58 -20.57 -3.82
N GLN A 56 11.37 -21.12 -3.94
CA GLN A 56 10.70 -21.83 -2.85
C GLN A 56 11.51 -23.03 -2.33
N PRO A 57 11.48 -23.32 -1.02
CA PRO A 57 12.08 -24.53 -0.47
C PRO A 57 11.54 -25.77 -1.19
N ASN A 58 12.42 -26.64 -1.68
CA ASN A 58 12.08 -27.85 -2.46
C ASN A 58 11.57 -27.61 -3.90
N SER A 59 11.76 -26.42 -4.47
CA SER A 59 11.57 -26.22 -5.91
C SER A 59 12.45 -27.22 -6.68
N LYS A 60 11.86 -27.93 -7.65
CA LYS A 60 12.59 -28.84 -8.54
C LYS A 60 13.38 -28.08 -9.64
N GLY A 61 13.60 -26.78 -9.46
CA GLY A 61 13.97 -25.86 -10.52
C GLY A 61 12.78 -25.52 -11.42
N GLY A 62 13.01 -24.71 -12.44
CA GLY A 62 11.97 -24.14 -13.31
C GLY A 62 11.81 -22.64 -13.11
N GLY A 63 11.05 -22.01 -13.99
CA GLY A 63 10.64 -20.61 -13.86
C GLY A 63 9.19 -20.49 -13.45
N SER A 64 8.73 -19.26 -13.29
CA SER A 64 7.34 -18.90 -13.05
C SER A 64 6.99 -17.65 -13.84
N ASP A 65 5.82 -17.67 -14.49
CA ASP A 65 5.20 -16.51 -15.10
C ASP A 65 3.85 -16.24 -14.40
N TRP A 66 3.68 -15.03 -13.87
CA TRP A 66 2.49 -14.67 -13.12
C TRP A 66 2.04 -13.25 -13.42
N GLN A 67 0.80 -12.96 -13.07
CA GLN A 67 0.23 -11.62 -13.11
C GLN A 67 -0.30 -11.25 -11.74
N GLU A 68 -0.26 -9.97 -11.41
CA GLU A 68 -0.85 -9.44 -10.19
C GLU A 68 -1.66 -8.21 -10.51
N GLY A 69 -2.68 -7.96 -9.70
CA GLY A 69 -3.44 -6.73 -9.79
C GLY A 69 -4.07 -6.37 -8.48
N TYR A 70 -4.24 -5.07 -8.26
CA TYR A 70 -5.15 -4.57 -7.25
C TYR A 70 -5.97 -3.39 -7.78
N ILE A 71 -7.13 -3.20 -7.18
CA ILE A 71 -7.94 -2.01 -7.32
C ILE A 71 -8.41 -1.54 -5.95
N LYS A 72 -8.12 -0.29 -5.62
CA LYS A 72 -8.67 0.45 -4.48
C LYS A 72 -9.78 1.34 -4.99
N TYR A 73 -10.91 1.35 -4.28
CA TYR A 73 -12.05 2.15 -4.68
C TYR A 73 -12.93 2.52 -3.48
N GLY A 74 -13.45 3.74 -3.50
CA GLY A 74 -14.29 4.23 -2.42
C GLY A 74 -14.52 5.72 -2.49
N PHE A 75 -14.72 6.34 -1.33
CA PHE A 75 -15.04 7.75 -1.25
C PHE A 75 -14.19 8.45 -0.20
N SER A 76 -13.79 9.67 -0.52
CA SER A 76 -13.22 10.62 0.44
C SER A 76 -14.02 11.90 0.42
N GLY A 77 -14.00 12.63 1.52
CA GLY A 77 -14.67 13.91 1.58
C GLY A 77 -14.20 14.76 2.74
N GLN A 78 -14.57 16.03 2.65
CA GLN A 78 -14.29 17.01 3.69
C GLN A 78 -15.38 18.06 3.74
N HIS A 79 -15.48 18.73 4.89
CA HIS A 79 -16.31 19.91 5.07
C HIS A 79 -15.51 20.97 5.84
N ALA A 80 -15.28 22.11 5.21
CA ALA A 80 -14.65 23.27 5.81
C ALA A 80 -15.71 24.24 6.35
N TYR A 81 -15.59 24.58 7.63
CA TYR A 81 -16.45 25.53 8.31
C TYR A 81 -16.02 26.97 8.01
N SER A 82 -16.99 27.82 7.72
CA SER A 82 -16.75 29.24 7.45
C SER A 82 -16.20 29.97 8.68
N GLY A 83 -15.28 30.91 8.45
CA GLY A 83 -14.72 31.79 9.47
C GLY A 83 -13.31 31.40 9.90
N SER A 84 -13.11 30.16 10.37
CA SER A 84 -11.80 29.67 10.81
C SER A 84 -11.16 28.68 9.84
N ASN A 85 -11.83 28.29 8.75
CA ASN A 85 -11.38 27.24 7.83
C ASN A 85 -11.10 25.88 8.51
N ALA A 86 -11.53 25.71 9.76
CA ALA A 86 -11.47 24.41 10.42
C ALA A 86 -12.29 23.42 9.60
N SER A 87 -11.84 22.16 9.53
CA SER A 87 -12.48 21.17 8.68
C SER A 87 -12.58 19.81 9.33
N VAL A 88 -13.62 19.08 8.98
CA VAL A 88 -13.71 17.63 9.18
C VAL A 88 -13.46 16.94 7.86
N TYR A 89 -12.80 15.80 7.88
CA TYR A 89 -12.51 15.02 6.69
C TYR A 89 -12.53 13.53 6.99
N GLY A 90 -12.62 12.70 5.97
CA GLY A 90 -12.62 11.26 6.14
C GLY A 90 -12.63 10.51 4.83
N GLY A 91 -12.47 9.20 4.92
CA GLY A 91 -12.48 8.31 3.77
C GLY A 91 -12.91 6.90 4.13
N LEU A 92 -13.53 6.23 3.16
CA LEU A 92 -13.94 4.83 3.22
C LEU A 92 -13.61 4.16 1.88
N ASN A 93 -12.62 3.29 1.87
CA ASN A 93 -12.14 2.60 0.67
C ASN A 93 -12.09 1.09 0.87
N LEU A 94 -12.43 0.36 -0.17
CA LEU A 94 -12.17 -1.07 -0.30
C LEU A 94 -10.93 -1.28 -1.17
N VAL A 95 -10.29 -2.43 -0.99
CA VAL A 95 -9.22 -2.93 -1.86
C VAL A 95 -9.53 -4.35 -2.29
N SER A 96 -9.47 -4.60 -3.59
CA SER A 96 -9.52 -5.94 -4.17
C SER A 96 -8.16 -6.28 -4.76
N THR A 97 -7.59 -7.42 -4.37
CA THR A 97 -6.30 -7.93 -4.87
C THR A 97 -6.48 -9.27 -5.55
N ALA A 98 -5.59 -9.60 -6.48
CA ALA A 98 -5.52 -10.91 -7.08
C ALA A 98 -4.13 -11.23 -7.65
N THR A 99 -3.80 -12.52 -7.66
CA THR A 99 -2.65 -13.10 -8.37
C THR A 99 -3.15 -14.20 -9.31
N TRP A 100 -2.60 -14.24 -10.52
CA TRP A 100 -2.93 -15.21 -11.56
C TRP A 100 -1.67 -15.90 -12.11
N GLY A 101 -1.84 -17.08 -12.68
CA GLY A 101 -0.77 -17.82 -13.36
C GLY A 101 -0.11 -18.84 -12.45
N ASP A 102 1.22 -18.92 -12.50
CA ASP A 102 1.99 -19.92 -11.77
C ASP A 102 2.19 -19.57 -10.27
N GLY A 103 1.83 -18.35 -9.86
CA GLY A 103 2.19 -17.79 -8.55
C GLY A 103 3.64 -17.30 -8.53
N ASP A 104 3.98 -16.43 -7.59
CA ASP A 104 5.30 -15.79 -7.59
C ASP A 104 6.45 -16.78 -7.37
N ALA A 105 7.61 -16.42 -7.91
CA ALA A 105 8.79 -17.27 -7.88
C ALA A 105 9.32 -17.60 -6.46
N ALA A 106 8.97 -16.83 -5.43
CA ALA A 106 9.33 -17.12 -4.04
C ALA A 106 8.36 -18.09 -3.35
N GLY A 107 7.22 -18.42 -3.99
CA GLY A 107 6.21 -19.33 -3.46
C GLY A 107 5.31 -18.71 -2.39
N LEU A 108 5.16 -17.38 -2.40
CA LEU A 108 4.30 -16.65 -1.46
C LEU A 108 2.84 -16.63 -1.93
N THR A 109 2.61 -16.91 -3.21
CA THR A 109 1.34 -16.96 -3.90
C THR A 109 1.27 -18.20 -4.80
N SER A 110 0.07 -18.76 -4.99
CA SER A 110 -0.21 -19.92 -5.85
C SER A 110 -0.77 -19.54 -7.23
N GLY A 111 -1.11 -18.27 -7.44
CA GLY A 111 -1.63 -17.77 -8.72
C GLY A 111 -3.13 -17.98 -8.90
N LYS A 112 -3.88 -18.19 -7.82
CA LYS A 112 -5.34 -18.41 -7.84
C LYS A 112 -6.07 -17.57 -6.80
N GLU A 113 -5.35 -16.75 -6.06
CA GLU A 113 -5.89 -15.98 -4.95
C GLU A 113 -6.54 -14.70 -5.44
N SER A 114 -7.65 -14.37 -4.79
CA SER A 114 -8.22 -13.03 -4.84
C SER A 114 -8.91 -12.75 -3.51
N LYS A 115 -8.89 -11.48 -3.08
CA LYS A 115 -9.55 -11.07 -1.85
C LYS A 115 -9.95 -9.61 -1.92
N THR A 116 -11.10 -9.29 -1.35
CA THR A 116 -11.52 -7.91 -1.11
C THR A 116 -11.52 -7.65 0.39
N ASP A 117 -11.05 -6.47 0.78
CA ASP A 117 -10.98 -6.05 2.17
C ASP A 117 -11.26 -4.55 2.29
N LEU A 118 -11.52 -4.12 3.52
CA LEU A 118 -11.58 -2.70 3.84
C LEU A 118 -10.15 -2.15 3.91
N GLU A 119 -9.84 -1.11 3.15
CA GLU A 119 -8.50 -0.52 3.14
C GLU A 119 -8.46 0.73 4.00
N ASP A 120 -9.35 1.68 3.76
CA ASP A 120 -9.39 2.92 4.54
C ASP A 120 -10.77 3.06 5.21
N ALA A 121 -10.78 3.48 6.47
CA ALA A 121 -11.98 3.83 7.23
C ALA A 121 -11.58 4.77 8.36
N TYR A 122 -11.52 6.06 8.07
CA TYR A 122 -11.02 7.05 9.01
C TYR A 122 -11.84 8.34 8.99
N LEU A 123 -11.75 9.06 10.11
CA LEU A 123 -12.26 10.40 10.29
C LEU A 123 -11.16 11.27 10.88
N GLY A 124 -11.15 12.53 10.51
CA GLY A 124 -10.19 13.50 10.99
C GLY A 124 -10.77 14.90 11.08
N TRP A 125 -10.03 15.74 11.79
CA TRP A 125 -10.33 17.14 12.00
C TRP A 125 -9.06 17.96 11.91
N ARG A 126 -9.12 19.10 11.22
CA ARG A 126 -8.05 20.08 11.16
C ARG A 126 -8.50 21.40 11.73
N SER A 127 -7.58 22.07 12.42
CA SER A 127 -7.87 23.31 13.12
C SER A 127 -8.12 24.50 12.22
N GLY A 128 -7.69 24.49 10.96
CA GLY A 128 -7.65 25.71 10.16
C GLY A 128 -6.87 26.81 10.89
N ASP A 129 -7.47 27.99 10.95
CA ASP A 129 -6.97 29.20 11.60
C ASP A 129 -7.30 29.28 13.11
N LEU A 130 -7.88 28.24 13.72
CA LEU A 130 -8.32 28.28 15.12
C LEU A 130 -7.18 28.52 16.11
N PHE A 131 -5.95 28.14 15.77
CA PHE A 131 -4.77 28.30 16.61
C PHE A 131 -3.66 29.06 15.88
N PRO A 132 -3.73 30.41 15.79
CA PRO A 132 -2.75 31.19 15.02
C PRO A 132 -1.29 30.98 15.44
N ALA A 133 -1.05 30.68 16.73
CA ALA A 133 0.28 30.39 17.25
C ALA A 133 0.90 29.08 16.71
N LEU A 134 0.10 28.19 16.13
CA LEU A 134 0.52 26.93 15.53
C LEU A 134 0.51 26.96 13.99
N GLY A 135 0.11 28.09 13.39
CA GLY A 135 -0.08 28.23 11.95
C GLY A 135 -1.40 27.65 11.43
N GLN A 136 -1.61 27.75 10.12
CA GLN A 136 -2.73 27.10 9.41
C GLN A 136 -2.68 25.60 9.64
N ASP A 137 -3.82 25.00 10.01
CA ASP A 137 -3.93 23.57 10.34
C ASP A 137 -2.89 23.13 11.40
N GLY A 138 -2.58 24.05 12.32
CA GLY A 138 -1.62 23.85 13.40
C GLY A 138 -1.94 22.66 14.32
N LEU A 139 -3.17 22.14 14.29
CA LEU A 139 -3.54 20.86 14.89
C LEU A 139 -4.37 20.03 13.90
N ASP A 140 -3.91 18.81 13.59
CA ASP A 140 -4.61 17.81 12.77
C ASP A 140 -4.68 16.50 13.56
N ILE A 141 -5.89 15.98 13.74
CA ILE A 141 -6.16 14.75 14.49
C ILE A 141 -6.98 13.84 13.60
N SER A 142 -6.55 12.60 13.44
CA SER A 142 -7.33 11.56 12.76
C SER A 142 -7.32 10.24 13.52
N PHE A 143 -8.38 9.47 13.33
CA PHE A 143 -8.55 8.15 13.94
C PHE A 143 -9.22 7.18 12.96
N GLY A 144 -8.87 5.90 13.08
CA GLY A 144 -9.43 4.81 12.28
C GLY A 144 -8.38 4.05 11.49
N ARG A 145 -8.84 3.31 10.47
CA ARG A 145 -7.99 2.55 9.55
C ARG A 145 -7.49 3.48 8.45
N GLN A 146 -6.18 3.71 8.39
CA GLN A 146 -5.56 4.61 7.40
C GLN A 146 -4.08 4.28 7.19
N SER A 147 -3.56 4.59 6.01
CA SER A 147 -2.12 4.64 5.73
C SER A 147 -1.56 6.03 6.05
N PHE A 148 -0.25 6.15 6.30
CA PHE A 148 0.39 7.45 6.44
C PHE A 148 1.85 7.43 5.99
N SER A 149 2.34 8.58 5.56
CA SER A 149 3.76 8.83 5.28
C SER A 149 4.36 9.71 6.36
N ILE A 150 5.59 9.43 6.78
CA ILE A 150 6.41 10.31 7.62
C ILE A 150 7.36 11.12 6.71
N GLY A 151 7.27 12.45 6.78
CA GLY A 151 8.20 13.37 6.10
C GLY A 151 8.20 13.27 4.57
N ASP A 152 9.33 13.64 3.95
CA ASP A 152 9.60 13.67 2.49
C ASP A 152 9.73 12.26 1.86
N GLY A 153 8.80 11.36 2.17
CA GLY A 153 8.69 10.08 1.47
C GLY A 153 9.12 8.83 2.25
N PHE A 154 9.19 8.87 3.58
CA PHE A 154 9.25 7.62 4.36
C PHE A 154 7.84 7.07 4.54
N LEU A 155 7.43 6.17 3.64
CA LEU A 155 6.19 5.42 3.76
C LEU A 155 6.31 4.42 4.92
N ILE A 156 5.46 4.56 5.94
CA ILE A 156 5.28 3.48 6.91
C ILE A 156 4.03 2.72 6.48
N ASN A 157 4.25 1.57 5.84
CA ASN A 157 3.19 0.65 5.50
C ASN A 157 3.12 -0.40 6.61
N GLY A 158 2.00 -0.42 7.34
CA GLY A 158 1.82 -1.34 8.47
C GLY A 158 1.66 -2.79 8.07
N ASP A 159 1.20 -2.99 6.83
CA ASP A 159 0.61 -4.26 6.44
C ASP A 159 0.86 -4.61 4.96
N ALA A 160 2.03 -4.22 4.46
CA ALA A 160 2.41 -4.30 3.04
C ALA A 160 2.57 -5.72 2.49
N LEU A 161 2.74 -6.73 3.34
CA LEU A 161 2.95 -8.11 2.89
C LEU A 161 1.62 -8.73 2.49
N ASN A 162 1.28 -8.56 1.22
CA ASN A 162 0.12 -9.17 0.61
C ASN A 162 0.38 -10.65 0.24
N LEU A 163 0.54 -11.49 1.26
CA LEU A 163 0.74 -12.93 1.10
C LEU A 163 -0.47 -13.57 0.40
N GLY A 164 -0.21 -14.59 -0.42
CA GLY A 164 -1.21 -15.49 -0.94
C GLY A 164 -1.32 -16.76 -0.08
N ASP A 165 -1.85 -17.82 -0.66
CA ASP A 165 -1.96 -19.13 -0.02
C ASP A 165 -0.77 -20.07 -0.33
N GLY A 166 0.30 -19.54 -0.94
CA GLY A 166 1.49 -20.31 -1.33
C GLY A 166 2.27 -20.89 -0.14
N LEU A 167 2.22 -20.25 1.03
CA LEU A 167 2.86 -20.74 2.26
C LEU A 167 1.89 -21.49 3.17
N ASP A 168 0.82 -20.81 3.57
CA ASP A 168 -0.22 -21.30 4.46
C ASP A 168 -1.53 -20.57 4.14
N PRO A 169 -2.66 -21.27 3.95
CA PRO A 169 -3.97 -20.64 3.75
C PRO A 169 -4.36 -19.65 4.85
N GLU A 170 -3.88 -19.82 6.09
CA GLU A 170 -4.15 -18.89 7.21
C GLU A 170 -3.44 -17.55 7.05
N LEU A 171 -2.34 -17.51 6.29
CA LEU A 171 -1.60 -16.29 5.97
C LEU A 171 -2.15 -15.57 4.73
N ASN A 172 -3.18 -16.13 4.08
CA ASN A 172 -3.69 -15.62 2.81
C ASN A 172 -4.39 -14.25 2.99
N ARG A 173 -3.77 -13.25 2.39
CA ARG A 173 -4.24 -11.87 2.31
C ARG A 173 -4.67 -11.48 0.89
N GLY A 174 -4.77 -12.46 -0.01
CA GLY A 174 -5.34 -12.29 -1.36
C GLY A 174 -4.32 -12.02 -2.45
N GLY A 175 -3.03 -12.25 -2.20
CA GLY A 175 -1.97 -12.06 -3.20
C GLY A 175 -1.80 -10.60 -3.65
N ALA A 176 -1.25 -10.41 -4.84
CA ALA A 176 -0.63 -9.15 -5.29
C ALA A 176 0.56 -8.73 -4.39
N TYR A 177 1.44 -9.70 -4.11
CA TYR A 177 2.57 -9.56 -3.20
C TYR A 177 3.57 -8.49 -3.66
N TRP A 178 3.90 -8.49 -4.95
CA TRP A 178 4.88 -7.57 -5.53
C TRP A 178 4.31 -6.17 -5.77
N LEU A 179 2.98 -6.05 -5.88
CA LEU A 179 2.31 -4.76 -6.01
C LEU A 179 1.97 -4.09 -4.66
N ALA A 180 1.90 -4.85 -3.57
CA ALA A 180 1.67 -4.35 -2.20
C ALA A 180 0.50 -3.35 -2.09
N GLY A 181 -0.64 -3.70 -2.69
CA GLY A 181 -1.83 -2.84 -2.74
C GLY A 181 -2.56 -2.58 -1.41
N ARG A 182 -2.14 -3.23 -0.31
CA ARG A 182 -2.70 -2.99 1.04
C ARG A 182 -1.63 -2.37 1.92
N GLN A 183 -1.96 -1.25 2.55
CA GLN A 183 -0.98 -0.39 3.22
C GLN A 183 -1.50 0.18 4.55
N ALA A 184 -2.82 0.19 4.76
CA ALA A 184 -3.43 0.78 5.94
C ALA A 184 -3.21 -0.02 7.23
N PHE A 185 -3.17 0.72 8.34
CA PHE A 185 -3.12 0.17 9.69
C PHE A 185 -4.52 0.15 10.31
N ASP A 186 -4.92 -0.98 10.92
CA ASP A 186 -6.28 -1.21 11.43
C ASP A 186 -6.80 -0.20 12.46
N ARG A 187 -5.97 0.16 13.44
CA ARG A 187 -6.35 1.04 14.55
C ARG A 187 -5.27 2.07 14.78
N THR A 188 -5.40 3.18 14.07
CA THR A 188 -4.43 4.28 14.15
C THR A 188 -5.08 5.51 14.73
N ALA A 189 -4.37 6.18 15.63
CA ALA A 189 -4.62 7.55 16.00
C ALA A 189 -3.40 8.39 15.63
N ILE A 190 -3.60 9.44 14.84
CA ILE A 190 -2.56 10.35 14.39
C ILE A 190 -2.87 11.73 14.94
N VAL A 191 -1.86 12.36 15.55
CA VAL A 191 -1.91 13.76 15.98
C VAL A 191 -0.72 14.49 15.38
N ARG A 192 -0.98 15.57 14.66
CA ARG A 192 0.04 16.46 14.09
C ARG A 192 -0.11 17.84 14.70
N VAL A 193 1.01 18.42 15.15
CA VAL A 193 1.03 19.71 15.85
C VAL A 193 2.08 20.61 15.21
N GLY A 194 1.68 21.79 14.73
CA GLY A 194 2.56 22.80 14.12
C GLY A 194 2.56 22.79 12.59
N GLY A 195 1.49 22.31 11.94
CA GLY A 195 1.37 22.28 10.48
C GLY A 195 2.39 21.36 9.80
N ASP A 196 2.83 21.71 8.60
CA ASP A 196 3.75 20.90 7.78
C ASP A 196 5.15 20.76 8.38
N GLU A 197 5.62 21.75 9.15
CA GLU A 197 6.93 21.77 9.82
C GLU A 197 6.87 21.25 11.27
N GLY A 198 5.71 20.78 11.71
CA GLY A 198 5.39 20.45 13.08
C GLY A 198 5.82 19.06 13.58
N VAL A 199 5.64 18.82 14.87
CA VAL A 199 5.85 17.50 15.51
C VAL A 199 4.66 16.59 15.22
N ARG A 200 4.93 15.32 14.93
CA ARG A 200 3.91 14.29 14.68
C ARG A 200 3.99 13.18 15.73
N LEU A 201 2.85 12.84 16.30
CA LEU A 201 2.66 11.73 17.24
C LEU A 201 1.74 10.69 16.60
N ILE A 202 2.13 9.43 16.65
CA ILE A 202 1.43 8.32 16.01
C ILE A 202 1.30 7.20 17.03
N CYS A 203 0.08 6.72 17.22
CA CYS A 203 -0.22 5.60 18.11
C CYS A 203 -0.91 4.49 17.32
N PHE A 204 -0.41 3.27 17.53
CA PHE A 204 -0.98 2.03 16.99
C PHE A 204 -1.64 1.24 18.12
N GLY A 205 -2.80 0.64 17.86
CA GLY A 205 -3.51 -0.22 18.83
C GLY A 205 -4.18 -1.44 18.20
#